data_AF-B6AWF7-F1
#
_entry.id   AF-B6AWF7-F1
#
_cell.length_a   1.000
_cell.length_b   1.000
_cell.length_c   1.000
_cell.angle_alpha   90.00
_cell.angle_beta   90.00
_cell.angle_gamma   90.00
#
_symmetry.space_group_name_H-M   'P 1'
#
loop_
_entity.id
_entity.type
_entity.pdbx_description
1 polymer ?
#
loop_
_entity_poly.entity_id
_entity_poly.type
_entity_poly.pdbx_seq_one_letter_code
_entity_poly.pdbx_strand_id
1 'polypeptide(L)'
;MSLGKQAKTLNKKQIDQLLWYVSILRHAQRNEIVVLLSVRAGLRAKEIAGLKWAMLTDAGGEIGDSIRLTDIASKGRSGRIIPINIQLRLKLADLLEKERQHHRFDLTKSHVVRTERSDKTSPQAIVNMFA
;
A
#
# COMPACT_ATOMS: atom_id res chain seq x y z
N MET A 1 16.63 -21.14 0.56
CA MET A 1 15.84 -21.20 1.81
C MET A 1 15.60 -22.67 2.12
N SER A 2 16.11 -23.21 3.23
CA SER A 2 15.90 -24.63 3.59
C SER A 2 14.49 -24.85 4.17
N LEU A 3 13.94 -26.04 3.96
CA LEU A 3 12.55 -26.43 4.23
C LEU A 3 12.05 -26.29 5.68
N GLY A 4 12.94 -26.02 6.66
CA GLY A 4 12.59 -25.93 8.08
C GLY A 4 12.61 -24.53 8.71
N LYS A 5 12.97 -23.47 7.97
CA LYS A 5 13.03 -22.11 8.54
C LYS A 5 11.76 -21.32 8.23
N GLN A 6 10.84 -21.30 9.19
CA GLN A 6 9.71 -20.36 9.17
C GLN A 6 10.21 -18.93 9.39
N ALA A 7 9.73 -17.98 8.58
CA ALA A 7 10.03 -16.57 8.79
C ALA A 7 9.41 -16.09 10.11
N LYS A 8 10.14 -15.27 10.87
CA LYS A 8 9.61 -14.64 12.08
C LYS A 8 8.42 -13.75 11.71
N THR A 9 7.29 -13.96 12.38
CA THR A 9 6.09 -13.13 12.21
C THR A 9 6.05 -12.05 13.28
N LEU A 10 5.62 -10.84 12.89
CA LEU A 10 5.43 -9.75 13.84
C LEU A 10 4.16 -9.96 14.66
N ASN A 11 4.25 -9.70 15.97
CA ASN A 11 3.07 -9.62 16.83
C ASN A 11 2.45 -8.21 16.80
N LYS A 12 1.27 -8.04 17.40
CA LYS A 12 0.55 -6.77 17.43
C LYS A 12 1.40 -5.62 17.99
N LYS A 13 2.09 -5.82 19.11
CA LYS A 13 2.93 -4.79 19.75
C LYS A 13 4.07 -4.34 18.83
N GLN A 14 4.71 -5.28 18.13
CA GLN A 14 5.78 -4.97 17.18
C GLN A 14 5.26 -4.20 15.96
N ILE A 15 4.04 -4.51 15.49
CA ILE A 15 3.39 -3.75 14.42
C ILE A 15 3.08 -2.33 14.89
N ASP A 16 2.56 -2.17 16.11
CA ASP A 16 2.24 -0.86 16.68
C ASP A 16 3.51 -0.01 16.87
N GLN A 17 4.61 -0.62 17.32
CA GLN A 17 5.93 0.02 17.38
C GLN A 17 6.46 0.43 16.01
N LEU A 18 6.30 -0.43 14.99
CA LEU A 18 6.68 -0.11 13.63
C LEU A 18 5.87 1.07 13.07
N LEU A 19 4.55 1.08 13.31
CA LEU A 19 3.66 2.18 12.91
C LEU A 19 4.05 3.50 13.60
N TRP A 20 4.37 3.44 14.90
CA TRP A 20 4.88 4.61 15.63
C TRP A 20 6.23 5.09 15.08
N TYR A 21 7.15 4.18 14.79
CA TYR A 21 8.45 4.55 14.23
C TYR A 21 8.32 5.24 12.87
N VAL A 22 7.49 4.70 11.97
CA VAL A 22 7.33 5.32 10.65
C VAL A 22 6.58 6.65 10.70
N SER A 23 5.76 6.91 11.74
CA SER A 23 4.99 8.14 11.87
C SER A 23 5.84 9.37 12.21
N ILE A 24 7.04 9.17 12.76
CA ILE A 24 7.99 10.25 13.07
C ILE A 24 9.01 10.51 11.94
N LEU A 25 8.95 9.75 10.83
CA LEU A 25 9.82 9.93 9.69
C LEU A 25 9.31 11.01 8.73
N ARG A 26 10.21 11.54 7.88
CA ARG A 26 9.92 12.58 6.87
C ARG A 26 8.67 12.29 6.00
N HIS A 27 8.43 11.03 5.67
CA HIS A 27 7.31 10.61 4.81
C HIS A 27 6.30 9.75 5.57
N ALA A 28 5.92 10.19 6.77
CA ALA A 28 5.06 9.47 7.71
C ALA A 28 3.83 8.82 7.06
N GLN A 29 2.97 9.60 6.41
CA GLN A 29 1.71 9.10 5.85
C GLN A 29 1.92 8.02 4.78
N ARG A 30 2.87 8.24 3.86
CA ARG A 30 3.22 7.28 2.80
C ARG A 30 3.80 6.00 3.39
N ASN A 31 4.64 6.13 4.42
CA ASN A 31 5.28 4.99 5.07
C ASN A 31 4.29 4.17 5.90
N GLU A 32 3.39 4.81 6.65
CA GLU A 32 2.30 4.16 7.37
C GLU A 32 1.42 3.32 6.43
N ILE A 33 1.04 3.89 5.28
CA ILE A 33 0.22 3.18 4.29
C ILE A 33 0.95 1.96 3.72
N VAL A 34 2.24 2.07 3.42
CA VAL A 34 3.04 0.90 2.98
C VAL A 34 3.06 -0.20 4.04
N VAL A 35 3.22 0.15 5.32
CA VAL A 35 3.16 -0.82 6.43
C VAL A 35 1.78 -1.47 6.55
N LEU A 36 0.71 -0.67 6.49
CA LEU A 36 -0.67 -1.18 6.59
C LEU A 36 -1.06 -2.06 5.40
N LEU A 37 -0.66 -1.69 4.17
CA LEU A 37 -0.89 -2.52 2.99
C LEU A 37 -0.19 -3.88 3.10
N SER A 38 1.02 -3.91 3.66
CA SER A 38 1.77 -5.14 3.90
C SER A 38 1.11 -6.00 4.99
N VAL A 39 0.86 -5.41 6.17
CA VAL A 39 0.49 -6.16 7.38
C VAL A 39 -1.02 -6.44 7.46
N ARG A 40 -1.88 -5.53 6.99
CA ARG A 40 -3.35 -5.64 7.11
C ARG A 40 -4.00 -6.14 5.83
N ALA A 41 -3.49 -5.75 4.67
CA ALA A 41 -4.00 -6.23 3.38
C ALA A 41 -3.18 -7.40 2.80
N GLY A 42 -2.03 -7.76 3.40
CA GLY A 42 -1.23 -8.90 2.96
C GLY A 42 -0.65 -8.72 1.55
N LEU A 43 -0.38 -7.48 1.15
CA LEU A 43 0.17 -7.18 -0.17
C LEU A 43 1.67 -7.40 -0.22
N ARG A 44 2.15 -8.05 -1.28
CA ARG A 44 3.58 -8.19 -1.56
C ARG A 44 4.15 -6.86 -2.06
N ALA A 45 5.46 -6.66 -1.91
CA ALA A 45 6.13 -5.44 -2.35
C ALA A 45 5.84 -5.05 -3.81
N LYS A 46 5.74 -6.03 -4.73
CA LYS A 46 5.37 -5.76 -6.13
C LYS A 46 3.91 -5.31 -6.32
N GLU A 47 3.01 -5.83 -5.51
CA GLU A 47 1.58 -5.48 -5.55
C GLU A 47 1.40 -4.07 -4.97
N ILE A 48 2.08 -3.75 -3.86
CA ILE A 48 2.11 -2.39 -3.29
C ILE A 48 2.65 -1.38 -4.30
N ALA A 49 3.78 -1.70 -4.97
CA ALA A 49 4.38 -0.81 -5.95
C ALA A 49 3.52 -0.59 -7.20
N GLY A 50 2.71 -1.58 -7.58
CA GLY A 50 1.80 -1.52 -8.73
C GLY A 50 0.37 -1.09 -8.41
N LEU A 51 0.06 -0.78 -7.14
CA LEU A 51 -1.29 -0.47 -6.71
C LEU A 51 -1.72 0.91 -7.22
N LYS A 52 -2.89 0.97 -7.88
CA LYS A 52 -3.48 2.20 -8.42
C LYS A 52 -4.75 2.58 -7.66
N TRP A 53 -5.09 3.87 -7.68
CA TRP A 53 -6.31 4.38 -7.03
C TRP A 53 -7.58 3.73 -7.58
N ALA A 54 -7.69 3.53 -8.89
CA ALA A 54 -8.82 2.80 -9.50
C ALA A 54 -9.02 1.35 -9.00
N MET A 55 -8.01 0.73 -8.37
CA MET A 55 -8.17 -0.59 -7.75
C MET A 55 -8.81 -0.52 -6.35
N LEU A 56 -8.84 0.67 -5.75
CA LEU A 56 -9.31 0.94 -4.40
C LEU A 56 -10.62 1.73 -4.39
N THR A 57 -10.88 2.50 -5.46
CA THR A 57 -12.01 3.43 -5.50
C THR A 57 -13.23 2.83 -6.17
N ASP A 58 -14.41 3.26 -5.74
CA ASP A 58 -15.68 2.95 -6.38
C ASP A 58 -15.96 3.87 -7.59
N ALA A 59 -17.17 3.78 -8.15
CA ALA A 59 -17.61 4.62 -9.27
C ALA A 59 -17.76 6.10 -8.89
N GLY A 60 -17.92 6.41 -7.60
CA GLY A 60 -17.93 7.78 -7.08
C GLY A 60 -16.53 8.36 -6.86
N GLY A 61 -15.49 7.53 -7.01
CA GLY A 61 -14.10 7.91 -6.80
C GLY A 61 -13.67 7.90 -5.34
N GLU A 62 -14.50 7.39 -4.44
CA GLU A 62 -14.21 7.27 -3.00
C GLU A 62 -13.61 5.90 -2.68
N ILE A 63 -12.87 5.80 -1.56
CA ILE A 63 -12.25 4.53 -1.16
C ILE A 63 -13.35 3.52 -0.81
N GLY A 64 -13.44 2.45 -1.60
CA GLY A 64 -14.38 1.36 -1.36
C GLY A 64 -13.93 0.45 -0.21
N ASP A 65 -14.72 -0.59 0.05
CA ASP A 65 -14.45 -1.54 1.14
C ASP A 65 -13.49 -2.67 0.76
N SER A 66 -12.99 -2.69 -0.48
CA SER A 66 -12.10 -3.74 -0.96
C SER A 66 -11.08 -3.26 -1.99
N ILE A 67 -9.91 -3.90 -1.99
CA ILE A 67 -8.87 -3.75 -3.00
C ILE A 67 -9.13 -4.77 -4.11
N ARG A 68 -9.44 -4.29 -5.31
CA ARG A 68 -9.55 -5.11 -6.53
C ARG A 68 -8.20 -5.17 -7.24
N LEU A 69 -7.33 -6.06 -6.77
CA LEU A 69 -6.03 -6.28 -7.40
C LEU A 69 -6.21 -6.91 -8.78
N THR A 70 -5.79 -6.20 -9.83
CA THR A 70 -5.82 -6.73 -11.19
C THR A 70 -4.51 -7.46 -11.51
N ASP A 71 -4.57 -8.33 -12.52
CA ASP A 71 -3.44 -9.19 -12.93
C ASP A 71 -2.15 -8.42 -13.31
N ILE A 72 -2.27 -7.13 -13.62
CA ILE A 72 -1.14 -6.25 -13.92
C ILE A 72 -0.26 -6.03 -12.67
N ALA A 73 -0.85 -6.12 -11.47
CA ALA A 73 -0.14 -5.96 -10.20
C ALA A 73 0.30 -7.31 -9.57
N SER A 74 -0.26 -8.46 -10.00
CA SER A 74 0.08 -9.80 -9.47
C SER A 74 1.06 -10.54 -10.38
N LYS A 75 1.77 -11.58 -9.89
CA LYS A 75 2.66 -12.42 -10.74
C LYS A 75 1.82 -13.64 -11.13
N GLY A 76 1.56 -13.84 -12.42
CA GLY A 76 0.93 -15.07 -12.92
C GLY A 76 -0.60 -15.13 -12.94
N ARG A 77 -1.32 -14.03 -13.23
CA ARG A 77 -2.79 -13.99 -13.38
C ARG A 77 -3.57 -14.40 -12.12
N SER A 78 -3.24 -13.78 -10.99
CA SER A 78 -3.90 -14.02 -9.69
C SER A 78 -4.47 -12.71 -9.14
N GLY A 79 -5.37 -12.09 -9.89
CA GLY A 79 -6.24 -11.05 -9.38
C GLY A 79 -7.08 -11.58 -8.22
N ARG A 80 -7.31 -10.74 -7.21
CA ARG A 80 -8.12 -11.08 -6.04
C ARG A 80 -8.75 -9.84 -5.44
N ILE A 81 -9.83 -10.05 -4.70
CA ILE A 81 -10.51 -9.00 -3.93
C ILE A 81 -10.09 -9.15 -2.47
N ILE A 82 -9.56 -8.07 -1.89
CA ILE A 82 -9.09 -8.05 -0.50
C ILE A 82 -9.94 -7.04 0.27
N PRO A 83 -10.72 -7.45 1.29
CA PRO A 83 -11.41 -6.52 2.15
C PRO A 83 -10.44 -5.55 2.84
N ILE A 84 -10.79 -4.26 2.88
CA ILE A 84 -9.98 -3.22 3.51
C ILE A 84 -10.42 -3.07 4.96
N ASN A 85 -9.47 -3.10 5.90
CA ASN A 85 -9.79 -2.81 7.29
C ASN A 85 -10.02 -1.31 7.51
N ILE A 86 -10.84 -0.94 8.50
CA ILE A 86 -11.22 0.46 8.78
C ILE A 86 -10.00 1.39 8.92
N GLN A 87 -8.93 0.93 9.58
CA GLN A 87 -7.71 1.71 9.80
C GLN A 87 -7.01 2.05 8.48
N LEU A 88 -6.85 1.07 7.58
CA LEU A 88 -6.27 1.26 6.26
C LEU A 88 -7.18 2.14 5.40
N ARG A 89 -8.50 1.95 5.47
CA ARG A 89 -9.48 2.76 4.72
C ARG A 89 -9.35 4.26 5.02
N LEU A 90 -9.33 4.61 6.31
CA LEU A 90 -9.20 6.01 6.74
C LEU A 90 -7.88 6.63 6.25
N LYS A 91 -6.75 5.93 6.44
CA LYS A 91 -5.44 6.42 5.98
C LYS A 91 -5.36 6.57 4.45
N LEU A 92 -5.99 5.67 3.71
CA LEU A 92 -6.08 5.77 2.25
C LEU A 92 -6.95 6.95 1.80
N ALA A 93 -8.05 7.23 2.50
CA ALA A 93 -8.90 8.39 2.21
C ALA A 93 -8.13 9.70 2.44
N ASP A 94 -7.43 9.83 3.57
CA ASP A 94 -6.58 10.99 3.87
C ASP A 94 -5.47 11.19 2.83
N LEU A 95 -4.92 10.10 2.28
CA LEU A 95 -3.91 10.18 1.23
C LEU A 95 -4.52 10.56 -0.11
N LEU A 96 -5.69 10.00 -0.45
CA LEU A 96 -6.39 10.31 -1.69
C LEU A 96 -6.75 11.79 -1.77
N GLU A 97 -7.23 12.38 -0.68
CA GLU A 97 -7.56 13.81 -0.62
C GLU A 97 -6.34 14.70 -0.90
N LYS A 98 -5.18 14.36 -0.34
CA LYS A 98 -3.92 15.06 -0.64
C LYS A 98 -3.46 14.86 -2.07
N GLU A 99 -3.55 13.64 -2.58
CA GLU A 99 -3.16 13.34 -3.96
C GLU A 99 -4.04 14.06 -4.99
N ARG A 100 -5.34 14.24 -4.71
CA ARG A 100 -6.27 15.01 -5.55
C ARG A 100 -5.84 16.48 -5.74
N GLN A 101 -5.05 17.04 -4.82
CA GLN A 101 -4.52 18.40 -4.93
C GLN A 101 -3.35 18.52 -5.93
N HIS A 102 -2.74 17.40 -6.34
CA HIS A 102 -1.67 17.42 -7.32
C HIS A 102 -2.20 17.57 -8.75
N HIS A 103 -1.70 18.56 -9.49
CA HIS A 103 -2.13 18.83 -10.88
C HIS A 103 -2.01 17.65 -11.86
N ARG A 104 -1.12 16.68 -11.58
CA ARG A 104 -0.91 15.49 -12.42
C ARG A 104 -1.66 14.25 -11.92
N PHE A 105 -2.56 14.42 -10.95
CA PHE A 105 -3.33 13.32 -10.40
C PHE A 105 -4.43 12.87 -11.39
N ASP A 106 -4.47 11.58 -11.65
CA ASP A 106 -5.51 10.92 -12.43
C ASP A 106 -5.90 9.64 -11.69
N LEU A 107 -7.15 9.57 -11.23
CA LEU A 107 -7.68 8.44 -10.44
C LEU A 107 -7.44 7.08 -11.12
N THR A 108 -7.45 7.05 -12.45
CA THR A 108 -7.36 5.82 -13.25
C THR A 108 -5.91 5.35 -13.47
N LYS A 109 -4.95 6.28 -13.45
CA LYS A 109 -3.55 6.03 -13.81
C LYS A 109 -2.58 6.15 -12.64
N SER A 110 -2.86 7.04 -11.70
CA SER A 110 -1.97 7.35 -10.59
C SER A 110 -1.83 6.15 -9.66
N HIS A 111 -0.58 5.94 -9.22
CA HIS A 111 -0.26 4.92 -8.24
C HIS A 111 -0.53 5.46 -6.84
N VAL A 112 -0.86 4.57 -5.92
CA VAL A 112 -1.11 4.89 -4.51
C VAL A 112 0.18 5.29 -3.82
N VAL A 113 1.28 4.58 -4.11
CA VAL A 113 2.59 4.86 -3.53
C VAL A 113 3.48 5.52 -4.57
N ARG A 114 3.69 6.83 -4.40
CA ARG A 114 4.58 7.65 -5.23
C ARG A 114 5.87 7.96 -4.49
N THR A 115 6.81 8.58 -5.21
CA THR A 115 8.06 9.11 -4.65
C THR A 115 8.21 10.56 -5.09
N GLU A 116 9.04 11.35 -4.40
CA GLU A 116 9.30 12.75 -4.78
C GLU A 116 9.81 12.90 -6.24
N ARG A 117 10.49 11.86 -6.76
CA ARG A 117 11.12 11.88 -8.08
C ARG A 117 10.33 11.12 -9.16
N SER A 118 9.23 10.46 -8.81
CA SER A 118 8.49 9.61 -9.76
C SER A 118 7.06 9.31 -9.32
N ASP A 119 6.18 9.19 -10.32
CA ASP A 119 4.75 8.87 -10.19
C ASP A 119 4.46 7.43 -9.74
N LYS A 120 5.50 6.63 -9.51
CA LYS A 120 5.42 5.28 -8.95
C LYS A 120 6.65 4.96 -8.11
N THR A 121 6.53 3.96 -7.25
CA THR A 121 7.66 3.37 -6.53
C THR A 121 8.07 2.04 -7.15
N SER A 122 9.29 1.57 -6.87
CA SER A 122 9.74 0.26 -7.31
C SER A 122 9.50 -0.79 -6.22
N PRO A 123 9.30 -2.08 -6.56
CA PRO A 123 9.21 -3.14 -5.57
C PRO A 123 10.43 -3.19 -4.65
N GLN A 124 11.62 -2.93 -5.20
CA GLN A 124 12.86 -2.89 -4.43
C GLN A 124 12.88 -1.74 -3.41
N ALA A 125 12.37 -0.56 -3.77
CA ALA A 125 12.26 0.55 -2.84
C ALA A 125 11.33 0.21 -1.66
N ILE A 126 10.24 -0.52 -1.91
CA ILE A 126 9.36 -1.03 -0.84
C ILE A 126 10.11 -2.04 0.04
N VAL A 127 10.84 -3.00 -0.55
CA VAL A 127 11.64 -3.97 0.23
C VAL A 127 12.66 -3.26 1.12
N ASN A 128 13.35 -2.26 0.59
CA ASN A 128 14.37 -1.50 1.32
C ASN A 128 13.79 -0.70 2.50
N MET A 129 12.47 -0.43 2.54
CA MET A 129 11.84 0.20 3.72
C MET A 129 11.70 -0.75 4.91
N PHE A 130 11.79 -2.07 4.67
CA PHE A 130 11.67 -3.10 5.70
C PHE A 130 13.01 -3.81 5.99
N ALA A 131 14.10 -3.36 5.37
CA ALA A 131 15.45 -3.86 5.59
C ALA A 131 16.14 -3.08 6.72
#